data_AF-A0A969GG89-F1
#
_entry.id   AF-A0A969GG89-F1
#
_cell.length_a   1.000
_cell.length_b   1.000
_cell.length_c   1.000
_cell.angle_alpha   90.00
_cell.angle_beta   90.00
_cell.angle_gamma   90.00
#
_symmetry.space_group_name_H-M   'P 1'
#
loop_
_entity.id
_entity.type
_entity.pdbx_description
1 polymer ?
#
loop_
_entity_poly.entity_id
_entity_poly.type
_entity_poly.pdbx_seq_one_letter_code
_entity_poly.pdbx_strand_id
1 'polypeptide(L)'
;MGFCFLYSSELAFIFLLLSYLLSLQFASKIGMKGLKGMLLVSAIYLFNVPVLRTLSFNQVNFYILVSILGVLILLHKYPFFVGIFISIGGMIKLYPFALSLPLLGMRKWRALIGIIAGIFALVFLRQSFFKILHFWKQFLNFYLFFPIEQESSLFRNTSPMSFLRSSIDLFNLPSSILSTLIIIVLLTIFFGM
;
A
#
# COMPACT_ATOMS: atom_id res chain seq x y z
N MET A 1 7.89 -4.07 -27.62
CA MET A 1 7.15 -4.52 -26.41
C MET A 1 7.92 -5.55 -25.56
N GLY A 2 8.72 -6.47 -26.13
CA GLY A 2 9.46 -7.48 -25.35
C GLY A 2 10.52 -6.94 -24.37
N PHE A 3 11.26 -5.89 -24.73
CA PHE A 3 12.32 -5.32 -23.86
C PHE A 3 11.79 -4.73 -22.54
N CYS A 4 10.64 -4.06 -22.56
CA CYS A 4 10.03 -3.52 -21.32
C CYS A 4 9.52 -4.64 -20.40
N PHE A 5 9.06 -5.77 -20.96
CA PHE A 5 8.56 -6.90 -20.18
C PHE A 5 9.71 -7.62 -19.44
N LEU A 6 10.84 -7.84 -20.13
CA LEU A 6 12.04 -8.45 -19.53
C LEU A 6 12.58 -7.59 -18.37
N TYR A 7 12.74 -6.28 -18.60
CA TYR A 7 13.25 -5.36 -17.57
C TYR A 7 12.34 -5.29 -16.33
N SER A 8 11.02 -5.30 -16.53
CA SER A 8 10.07 -5.30 -15.42
C SER A 8 10.12 -6.59 -14.59
N SER A 9 10.40 -7.72 -15.24
CA SER A 9 10.46 -9.05 -14.59
C SER A 9 11.75 -9.22 -13.78
N GLU A 10 12.88 -8.75 -14.30
CA GLU A 10 14.17 -8.77 -13.60
C GLU A 10 14.15 -7.90 -12.34
N LEU A 11 13.59 -6.69 -12.42
CA LEU A 11 13.44 -5.83 -11.25
C LEU A 11 12.52 -6.46 -10.20
N ALA A 12 11.39 -7.04 -10.60
CA ALA A 12 10.48 -7.71 -9.66
C ALA A 12 11.19 -8.86 -8.92
N PHE A 13 12.04 -9.62 -9.60
CA PHE A 13 12.85 -10.66 -8.98
C PHE A 13 13.90 -10.12 -7.99
N ILE A 14 14.58 -9.01 -8.32
CA ILE A 14 15.49 -8.33 -7.39
C ILE A 14 14.74 -7.88 -6.13
N PHE A 15 13.56 -7.28 -6.28
CA PHE A 15 12.75 -6.85 -5.14
C PHE A 15 12.17 -8.02 -4.34
N LEU A 16 11.87 -9.16 -4.98
CA LEU A 16 11.53 -10.40 -4.27
C LEU A 16 12.69 -10.83 -3.36
N LEU A 17 13.89 -10.99 -3.91
CA LEU A 17 15.07 -11.39 -3.14
C LEU A 17 15.39 -10.40 -2.02
N LEU A 18 15.34 -9.10 -2.33
CA LEU A 18 15.57 -8.05 -1.33
C LEU A 18 14.52 -8.10 -0.21
N SER A 19 13.25 -8.28 -0.55
CA SER A 19 12.18 -8.40 0.45
C SER A 19 12.37 -9.64 1.34
N TYR A 20 12.84 -10.76 0.77
CA TYR A 20 13.15 -11.97 1.51
C TYR A 20 14.32 -11.74 2.49
N LEU A 21 15.41 -11.13 2.04
CA LEU A 21 16.56 -10.81 2.88
C LEU A 21 16.19 -9.83 4.02
N LEU A 22 15.41 -8.79 3.72
CA LEU A 22 14.92 -7.86 4.74
C LEU A 22 13.96 -8.56 5.71
N SER A 23 13.14 -9.49 5.25
CA SER A 23 12.26 -10.29 6.12
C SER A 23 13.06 -11.15 7.09
N LEU A 24 14.16 -11.76 6.64
CA LEU A 24 15.08 -12.50 7.51
C LEU A 24 15.76 -11.58 8.55
N GLN A 25 16.21 -10.40 8.12
CA GLN A 25 16.78 -9.41 9.04
C GLN A 25 15.76 -8.93 10.07
N PHE A 26 14.52 -8.68 9.65
CA PHE A 26 13.42 -8.32 10.53
C PHE A 26 13.12 -9.44 11.52
N ALA A 27 13.00 -10.70 11.07
CA ALA A 27 12.81 -11.87 11.92
C ALA A 27 13.90 -11.97 13.00
N SER A 28 15.17 -11.77 12.61
CA SER A 28 16.30 -11.75 13.55
C SER A 28 16.18 -10.63 14.60
N LYS A 29 15.72 -9.44 14.19
CA LYS A 29 15.51 -8.29 15.10
C LYS A 29 14.41 -8.52 16.14
N ILE A 30 13.37 -9.28 15.80
CA ILE A 30 12.29 -9.64 16.73
C ILE A 30 12.58 -10.91 17.54
N GLY A 31 13.81 -11.42 17.49
CA GLY A 31 14.25 -12.57 18.29
C GLY A 31 14.13 -13.93 17.61
N MET A 32 13.64 -13.99 16.37
CA MET A 32 13.54 -15.23 15.58
C MET A 32 14.82 -15.47 14.76
N LYS A 33 15.90 -15.84 15.45
CA LYS A 33 17.22 -16.03 14.83
C LYS A 33 17.44 -17.46 14.30
N GLY A 34 18.39 -17.61 13.40
CA GLY A 34 18.86 -18.91 12.89
C GLY A 34 17.81 -19.67 12.07
N LEU A 35 17.80 -21.00 12.21
CA LEU A 35 16.96 -21.90 11.42
C LEU A 35 15.46 -21.61 11.57
N LYS A 36 14.99 -21.27 12.78
CA LYS A 36 13.57 -20.98 13.03
C LYS A 36 13.06 -19.78 12.23
N GLY A 37 13.83 -18.68 12.24
CA GLY A 37 13.49 -17.49 11.45
C GLY A 37 13.54 -17.76 9.95
N MET A 38 14.56 -18.50 9.51
CA MET A 38 14.69 -18.89 8.11
C MET A 38 13.50 -19.72 7.64
N LEU A 39 13.18 -20.81 8.35
CA LEU A 39 12.05 -21.68 8.03
C LEU A 39 10.72 -20.93 7.99
N LEU A 40 10.46 -20.05 8.97
CA LEU A 40 9.24 -19.26 8.99
C LEU A 40 9.15 -18.31 7.78
N VAL A 41 10.21 -17.55 7.50
CA VAL A 41 10.22 -16.61 6.37
C VAL A 41 10.11 -17.36 5.05
N SER A 42 10.83 -18.47 4.88
CA SER A 42 10.70 -19.34 3.69
C SER A 42 9.27 -19.88 3.56
N ALA A 43 8.66 -20.36 4.64
CA ALA A 43 7.29 -20.86 4.62
C ALA A 43 6.29 -19.77 4.22
N ILE A 44 6.45 -18.54 4.73
CA ILE A 44 5.63 -17.41 4.31
C ILE A 44 5.80 -17.16 2.80
N TYR A 45 7.02 -17.12 2.27
CA TYR A 45 7.21 -16.85 0.84
C TYR A 45 6.72 -17.97 -0.08
N LEU A 46 6.81 -19.23 0.36
CA LEU A 46 6.41 -20.39 -0.44
C LEU A 46 4.90 -20.67 -0.38
N PHE A 47 4.26 -20.44 0.76
CA PHE A 47 2.86 -20.85 0.98
C PHE A 47 1.87 -19.69 1.10
N ASN A 48 2.33 -18.43 1.17
CA ASN A 48 1.43 -17.28 1.21
C ASN A 48 0.86 -16.99 -0.19
N VAL A 49 -0.43 -17.26 -0.37
CA VAL A 49 -1.15 -17.02 -1.63
C VAL A 49 -0.98 -15.58 -2.16
N PRO A 50 -1.07 -14.51 -1.34
CA PRO A 50 -0.75 -13.16 -1.80
C PRO A 50 0.66 -12.97 -2.40
N VAL A 51 1.69 -13.61 -1.83
CA VAL A 51 3.07 -13.59 -2.37
C VAL A 51 3.11 -14.28 -3.73
N LEU A 52 2.55 -15.49 -3.83
CA LEU A 52 2.49 -16.24 -5.08
C LEU A 52 1.73 -15.47 -6.17
N ARG A 53 0.60 -14.87 -5.81
CA ARG A 53 -0.19 -14.02 -6.70
C ARG A 53 0.60 -12.79 -7.17
N THR A 54 1.40 -12.20 -6.28
CA THR A 54 2.26 -11.07 -6.63
C THR A 54 3.26 -11.46 -7.72
N LEU A 55 3.84 -12.67 -7.63
CA LEU A 55 4.74 -13.22 -8.65
C LEU A 55 4.01 -13.53 -9.96
N SER A 56 2.90 -14.27 -9.90
CA SER A 56 2.16 -14.70 -11.10
C SER A 56 1.61 -13.53 -11.91
N PHE A 57 1.23 -12.43 -11.26
CA PHE A 57 0.64 -11.27 -11.91
C PHE A 57 1.58 -10.05 -11.97
N ASN A 58 2.89 -10.24 -11.73
CA ASN A 58 3.91 -9.20 -11.72
C ASN A 58 3.47 -7.91 -10.97
N GLN A 59 2.89 -8.09 -9.78
CA GLN A 59 2.35 -6.98 -9.01
C GLN A 59 3.46 -6.22 -8.28
N VAL A 60 3.27 -4.91 -8.11
CA VAL A 60 4.23 -4.02 -7.43
C VAL A 60 4.33 -4.23 -5.91
N ASN A 61 3.72 -5.28 -5.34
CA ASN A 61 3.64 -5.43 -3.89
C ASN A 61 5.00 -5.65 -3.23
N PHE A 62 5.97 -6.28 -3.90
CA PHE A 62 7.31 -6.47 -3.33
C PHE A 62 8.07 -5.16 -3.12
N TYR A 63 7.88 -4.17 -4.01
CA TYR A 63 8.45 -2.83 -3.82
C TYR A 63 7.98 -2.20 -2.51
N ILE A 64 6.70 -2.42 -2.21
CA ILE A 64 6.08 -1.81 -1.04
C ILE A 64 6.41 -2.61 0.22
N LEU A 65 6.53 -3.93 0.12
CA LEU A 65 7.03 -4.76 1.20
C LEU A 65 8.47 -4.37 1.58
N VAL A 66 9.35 -4.16 0.60
CA VAL A 66 10.72 -3.63 0.83
C VAL A 66 10.66 -2.26 1.50
N SER A 67 9.78 -1.36 1.06
CA SER A 67 9.59 -0.05 1.69
C SER A 67 9.22 -0.18 3.17
N ILE A 68 8.21 -0.99 3.50
CA ILE A 68 7.77 -1.19 4.89
C ILE A 68 8.85 -1.86 5.74
N LEU A 69 9.49 -2.92 5.24
CA LEU A 69 10.57 -3.59 5.96
C LEU A 69 11.76 -2.65 6.19
N GLY A 70 12.10 -1.83 5.19
CA GLY A 70 13.12 -0.79 5.31
C GLY A 70 12.80 0.19 6.43
N VAL A 71 11.54 0.65 6.55
CA VAL A 71 11.07 1.48 7.66
C VAL A 71 11.30 0.79 8.99
N LEU A 72 10.81 -0.44 9.16
CA LEU A 72 10.90 -1.17 10.42
C LEU A 72 12.35 -1.46 10.84
N ILE A 73 13.21 -1.77 9.88
CA ILE A 73 14.61 -2.12 10.15
C ILE A 73 15.45 -0.87 10.42
N LEU A 74 15.24 0.23 9.69
CA LEU A 74 16.13 1.39 9.73
C LEU A 74 15.67 2.48 10.70
N LEU A 75 14.45 2.40 11.25
CA LEU A 75 13.82 3.44 12.07
C LEU A 75 14.75 4.08 13.10
N HIS A 76 15.46 3.25 13.87
CA HIS A 76 16.31 3.72 14.95
C HIS A 76 17.69 4.18 14.49
N LYS A 77 18.25 3.55 13.45
CA LYS A 77 19.64 3.77 13.02
C LYS A 77 19.76 4.91 12.01
N TYR A 78 18.81 5.01 11.08
CA TYR A 78 18.86 5.92 9.94
C TYR A 78 17.47 6.55 9.69
N PRO A 79 16.96 7.39 10.61
CA PRO A 79 15.60 7.90 10.55
C PRO A 79 15.32 8.73 9.30
N PHE A 80 16.29 9.44 8.73
CA PHE A 80 16.08 10.18 7.49
C PHE A 80 15.74 9.25 6.31
N PHE A 81 16.50 8.16 6.14
CA PHE A 81 16.25 7.19 5.06
C PHE A 81 14.93 6.46 5.20
N VAL A 82 14.44 6.29 6.43
CA VAL A 82 13.08 5.75 6.70
C VAL A 82 12.02 6.61 6.02
N GLY A 83 12.17 7.93 6.08
CA GLY A 83 11.29 8.84 5.36
C GLY A 83 11.33 8.65 3.85
N ILE A 84 12.53 8.46 3.28
CA ILE A 84 12.71 8.18 1.86
C ILE A 84 11.99 6.88 1.48
N PHE A 85 12.16 5.79 2.25
CA PHE A 85 11.45 4.54 2.00
C PHE A 85 9.92 4.72 2.02
N ILE A 86 9.39 5.49 2.98
CA ILE A 86 7.95 5.82 3.04
C ILE A 86 7.53 6.60 1.80
N SER A 87 8.29 7.60 1.36
CA SER A 87 7.94 8.37 0.16
C SER A 87 7.93 7.50 -1.11
N ILE A 88 8.91 6.61 -1.28
CA ILE A 88 8.97 5.71 -2.44
C ILE A 88 7.77 4.77 -2.43
N GLY A 89 7.52 4.09 -1.30
CA GLY A 89 6.39 3.18 -1.17
C GLY A 89 5.04 3.91 -1.32
N GLY A 90 4.92 5.08 -0.69
CA GLY A 90 3.75 5.95 -0.69
C GLY A 90 3.36 6.46 -2.08
N MET A 91 4.36 6.78 -2.90
CA MET A 91 4.16 7.20 -4.30
C MET A 91 3.76 6.01 -5.20
N ILE A 92 4.04 4.77 -4.80
CA ILE A 92 3.59 3.56 -5.51
C ILE A 92 2.17 3.18 -5.07
N LYS A 93 1.89 3.17 -3.76
CA LYS A 93 0.55 3.00 -3.18
C LYS A 93 0.44 3.83 -1.91
N LEU A 94 -0.75 4.32 -1.57
CA LEU A 94 -0.92 5.28 -0.47
C LEU A 94 -0.63 4.74 0.94
N TYR A 95 -0.79 3.43 1.20
CA TYR A 95 -0.76 2.90 2.57
C TYR A 95 0.57 3.05 3.33
N PRO A 96 1.78 3.06 2.74
CA PRO A 96 3.02 3.36 3.47
C PRO A 96 3.01 4.76 4.08
N PHE A 97 2.26 5.72 3.51
CA PHE A 97 2.08 7.03 4.16
C PHE A 97 1.33 6.94 5.48
N ALA A 98 0.55 5.88 5.73
CA ALA A 98 -0.07 5.67 7.04
C ALA A 98 0.99 5.53 8.15
N LEU A 99 2.21 5.10 7.83
CA LEU A 99 3.33 5.04 8.77
C LEU A 99 3.86 6.43 9.18
N SER A 100 3.49 7.50 8.47
CA SER A 100 3.86 8.87 8.86
C SER A 100 3.17 9.31 10.16
N LEU A 101 1.95 8.84 10.42
CA LEU A 101 1.18 9.15 11.64
C LEU A 101 1.88 8.68 12.93
N PRO A 102 2.25 7.39 13.09
CA PRO A 102 2.97 6.96 14.28
C PRO A 102 4.35 7.64 14.37
N LEU A 103 5.02 7.92 13.26
CA LEU A 103 6.30 8.66 13.28
C LEU A 103 6.16 10.10 13.79
N LEU A 104 5.05 10.77 13.44
CA LEU A 104 4.69 12.08 13.98
C LEU A 104 4.42 11.99 15.48
N GLY A 105 3.66 11.00 15.93
CA GLY A 105 3.42 10.75 17.36
C GLY A 105 4.71 10.47 18.14
N MET A 106 5.65 9.71 17.55
CA MET A 106 6.97 9.45 18.11
C MET A 106 7.97 10.61 17.96
N ARG A 107 7.52 11.75 17.39
CA ARG A 107 8.34 12.95 17.12
C ARG A 107 9.63 12.64 16.33
N LYS A 108 9.57 11.71 15.38
CA LYS A 108 10.71 11.32 14.52
C LYS A 108 10.91 12.32 13.38
N TRP A 109 11.22 13.57 13.72
CA TRP A 109 11.34 14.69 12.78
C TRP A 109 12.25 14.39 11.59
N ARG A 110 13.40 13.74 11.82
CA ARG A 110 14.33 13.36 10.75
C ARG A 110 13.67 12.45 9.71
N ALA A 111 12.79 11.54 10.12
CA ALA A 111 12.03 10.70 9.21
C ALA A 111 10.98 11.51 8.45
N LEU A 112 10.25 12.39 9.11
CA LEU A 112 9.28 13.27 8.45
C LEU A 112 9.92 14.17 7.40
N ILE A 113 11.09 14.75 7.70
CA ILE A 113 11.89 15.51 6.74
C ILE A 113 12.31 14.62 5.56
N GLY A 114 12.70 13.37 5.82
CA GLY A 114 13.02 12.39 4.79
C GLY A 114 11.84 12.08 3.87
N ILE A 115 10.61 12.03 4.39
CA ILE A 115 9.38 11.85 3.59
C ILE A 115 9.23 13.03 2.62
N ILE A 116 9.30 14.26 3.15
CA ILE A 116 9.16 15.48 2.37
C ILE A 116 10.24 15.53 1.28
N ALA A 117 11.50 15.35 1.66
CA ALA A 117 12.63 15.37 0.73
C ALA A 117 12.51 14.30 -0.37
N GLY A 118 12.09 13.07 0.00
CA GLY A 118 11.89 12.00 -0.96
C GLY A 118 10.74 12.26 -1.93
N ILE A 119 9.61 12.82 -1.46
CA ILE A 119 8.51 13.26 -2.34
C ILE A 119 9.01 14.33 -3.31
N PHE A 120 9.70 15.36 -2.82
CA PHE A 120 10.25 16.42 -3.68
C PHE A 120 11.21 15.86 -4.74
N ALA A 121 12.13 14.99 -4.34
CA ALA A 121 13.07 14.35 -5.26
C ALA A 121 12.35 13.55 -6.35
N LEU A 122 11.37 12.73 -5.98
CA LEU A 122 10.60 11.90 -6.93
C LEU A 122 9.76 12.75 -7.88
N VAL A 123 9.14 13.83 -7.39
CA VAL A 123 8.36 14.76 -8.22
C VAL A 123 9.29 15.48 -9.20
N PHE A 124 10.47 15.92 -8.76
CA PHE A 124 11.42 16.64 -9.60
C PHE A 124 12.06 15.74 -10.67
N LEU A 125 12.45 14.51 -10.28
CA LEU A 125 13.00 13.51 -11.20
C LEU A 125 12.02 13.11 -12.32
N ARG A 126 10.71 13.28 -12.11
CA ARG A 126 9.69 12.91 -13.09
C ARG A 126 9.59 13.88 -14.30
N GLN A 127 10.44 14.91 -14.39
CA GLN A 127 10.65 15.80 -15.57
C GLN A 127 9.42 16.00 -16.48
N SER A 128 8.31 16.46 -15.90
CA SER A 128 7.31 17.30 -16.56
C SER A 128 6.21 17.60 -15.53
N PHE A 129 6.46 18.62 -14.71
CA PHE A 129 5.50 19.07 -13.70
C PHE A 129 4.11 19.37 -14.29
N PHE A 130 4.06 19.88 -15.52
CA PHE A 130 2.81 20.16 -16.24
C PHE A 130 2.06 18.89 -16.67
N LYS A 131 2.74 17.80 -17.05
CA LYS A 131 2.08 16.52 -17.30
C LYS A 131 1.50 15.91 -16.03
N ILE A 132 2.12 16.16 -14.86
CA ILE A 132 1.62 15.65 -13.56
C ILE A 132 0.24 16.23 -13.23
N LEU A 133 0.05 17.55 -13.36
CA LEU A 133 -1.26 18.18 -13.13
C LEU A 133 -2.33 17.63 -14.10
N HIS A 134 -1.96 17.38 -15.35
CA HIS A 134 -2.84 16.77 -16.32
C HIS A 134 -3.25 15.34 -15.93
N PHE A 135 -2.30 14.51 -15.49
CA PHE A 135 -2.60 13.15 -15.01
C PHE A 135 -3.44 13.16 -13.74
N TRP A 136 -3.21 14.08 -12.80
CA TRP A 136 -4.06 14.23 -11.62
C TRP A 136 -5.48 14.64 -11.99
N LYS A 137 -5.64 15.56 -12.95
CA LYS A 137 -6.97 15.91 -13.47
C LYS A 137 -7.66 14.70 -14.13
N GLN A 138 -6.94 13.91 -14.92
CA GLN A 138 -7.46 12.67 -15.50
C GLN A 138 -7.83 11.64 -14.44
N PHE A 139 -6.99 11.46 -13.42
CA PHE A 139 -7.24 10.54 -12.31
C PHE A 139 -8.46 10.96 -11.50
N LEU A 140 -8.58 12.24 -11.14
CA LEU A 140 -9.73 12.78 -10.41
C LEU A 140 -11.01 12.66 -11.25
N ASN A 141 -10.96 13.01 -12.54
CA ASN A 141 -12.10 12.81 -13.43
C ASN A 141 -12.48 11.33 -13.53
N PHE A 142 -11.51 10.45 -13.72
CA PHE A 142 -11.76 9.01 -13.73
C PHE A 142 -12.40 8.55 -12.42
N TYR A 143 -11.90 8.98 -11.27
CA TYR A 143 -12.42 8.57 -9.96
C TYR A 143 -13.82 9.12 -9.68
N LEU A 144 -14.08 10.38 -10.04
CA LEU A 144 -15.38 11.03 -9.85
C LEU A 144 -16.46 10.53 -10.82
N PHE A 145 -16.06 10.14 -12.03
CA PHE A 145 -16.96 9.67 -13.08
C PHE A 145 -16.81 8.18 -13.37
N PHE A 146 -16.19 7.41 -12.47
CA PHE A 146 -16.02 5.97 -12.65
C PHE A 146 -17.39 5.30 -12.63
N PRO A 147 -17.79 4.55 -13.67
CA PRO A 147 -19.07 3.88 -13.68
C PRO A 147 -19.06 2.73 -12.65
N ILE A 148 -19.66 2.99 -11.49
CA ILE A 148 -19.84 2.02 -10.39
C ILE A 148 -20.60 0.77 -10.88
N GLU A 149 -21.36 0.89 -11.97
CA GLU A 149 -22.22 -0.17 -12.51
C GLU A 149 -21.48 -1.26 -13.32
N GLN A 150 -20.20 -1.09 -13.66
CA GLN A 150 -19.42 -2.13 -14.38
C GLN A 150 -18.75 -3.18 -13.47
N GLU A 151 -19.13 -3.24 -12.18
CA GLU A 151 -18.65 -4.26 -11.26
C GLU A 151 -19.30 -5.63 -11.53
N SER A 152 -18.78 -6.35 -12.52
CA SER A 152 -18.83 -7.83 -12.60
C SER A 152 -17.95 -8.47 -11.51
N SER A 153 -18.01 -7.95 -10.29
CA SER A 153 -17.10 -8.20 -9.19
C SER A 153 -17.88 -8.78 -7.99
N LEU A 154 -18.61 -9.86 -8.25
CA LEU A 154 -19.11 -10.75 -7.19
C LEU A 154 -17.97 -11.28 -6.28
N PHE A 155 -16.70 -11.13 -6.69
CA PHE A 155 -15.52 -11.62 -5.97
C PHE A 155 -14.47 -10.57 -5.55
N ARG A 156 -14.67 -9.26 -5.79
CA ARG A 156 -13.67 -8.23 -5.46
C ARG A 156 -14.14 -7.11 -4.54
N ASN A 157 -15.35 -7.27 -4.01
CA ASN A 157 -15.97 -6.32 -3.13
C ASN A 157 -15.58 -6.63 -1.68
N THR A 158 -14.44 -6.08 -1.24
CA THR A 158 -13.96 -6.10 0.16
C THR A 158 -14.06 -4.73 0.81
N SER A 159 -14.96 -3.86 0.35
CA SER A 159 -15.23 -2.57 0.98
C SER A 159 -16.22 -2.75 2.15
N PRO A 160 -16.18 -1.89 3.18
CA PRO A 160 -17.23 -1.85 4.21
C PRO A 160 -18.64 -1.75 3.59
N MET A 161 -18.74 -1.07 2.45
CA MET A 161 -19.96 -0.92 1.69
C MET A 161 -20.48 -2.24 1.12
N SER A 162 -19.58 -3.07 0.60
CA SER A 162 -19.95 -4.42 0.14
C SER A 162 -20.32 -5.37 1.27
N PHE A 163 -19.69 -5.25 2.45
CA PHE A 163 -20.09 -6.00 3.63
C PHE A 163 -21.51 -5.63 4.09
N LEU A 164 -21.82 -4.33 4.16
CA LEU A 164 -23.16 -3.84 4.49
C LEU A 164 -24.20 -4.32 3.47
N ARG A 165 -23.89 -4.20 2.17
CA ARG A 165 -24.79 -4.66 1.09
C ARG A 165 -25.02 -6.17 1.16
N SER A 166 -23.96 -6.96 1.32
CA SER A 166 -24.06 -8.41 1.45
C SER A 166 -24.85 -8.83 2.70
N SER A 167 -24.75 -8.06 3.78
CA SER A 167 -25.54 -8.28 5.00
C SER A 167 -27.03 -7.98 4.77
N ILE A 168 -27.34 -6.87 4.10
CA ILE A 168 -28.72 -6.50 3.73
C ILE A 168 -29.35 -7.56 2.83
N ASP A 169 -28.60 -8.02 1.83
CA ASP A 169 -29.04 -9.08 0.91
C ASP A 169 -29.23 -10.41 1.66
N LEU A 170 -28.32 -10.77 2.58
CA LEU A 170 -28.44 -11.99 3.40
C LEU A 170 -29.70 -12.00 4.26
N PHE A 171 -30.11 -10.84 4.78
CA PHE A 171 -31.30 -10.70 5.62
C PHE A 171 -32.57 -10.31 4.84
N ASN A 172 -32.52 -10.28 3.49
CA ASN A 172 -33.62 -9.82 2.63
C ASN A 172 -34.20 -8.46 3.06
N LEU A 173 -33.33 -7.57 3.51
CA LEU A 173 -33.72 -6.24 3.97
C LEU A 173 -33.90 -5.29 2.78
N PRO A 174 -34.84 -4.33 2.85
CA PRO A 174 -35.01 -3.35 1.78
C PRO A 174 -33.77 -2.47 1.63
N SER A 175 -33.40 -2.20 0.38
CA SER A 175 -32.22 -1.40 0.03
C SER A 175 -32.24 0.04 0.55
N SER A 176 -33.41 0.55 0.95
CA SER A 176 -33.59 1.85 1.61
C SER A 176 -32.93 1.96 2.99
N ILE A 177 -32.63 0.83 3.64
CA ILE A 177 -31.89 0.83 4.92
C ILE A 177 -30.44 1.27 4.71
N LEU A 178 -29.85 0.93 3.57
CA LEU A 178 -28.46 1.27 3.24
C LEU A 178 -28.28 2.78 3.09
N SER A 179 -29.18 3.45 2.37
CA SER A 179 -29.16 4.92 2.22
C SER A 179 -29.39 5.62 3.55
N THR A 180 -30.29 5.08 4.39
CA THR A 180 -30.56 5.61 5.74
C THR A 180 -29.32 5.51 6.63
N LEU A 181 -28.62 4.38 6.64
CA LEU A 181 -27.39 4.20 7.41
C LEU A 181 -26.27 5.13 6.94
N ILE A 182 -26.10 5.30 5.62
CA ILE A 182 -25.11 6.25 5.07
C ILE A 182 -25.44 7.67 5.51
N ILE A 183 -26.70 8.10 5.43
CA ILE A 183 -27.13 9.44 5.85
C ILE A 183 -26.86 9.63 7.35
N ILE A 184 -27.22 8.66 8.20
CA ILE A 184 -26.94 8.72 9.64
C ILE A 184 -25.44 8.86 9.89
N VAL A 185 -24.61 8.03 9.24
CA VAL A 185 -23.14 8.09 9.39
C VAL A 185 -22.59 9.44 8.96
N LEU A 186 -23.03 9.96 7.81
CA LEU A 186 -22.62 11.28 7.31
C LEU A 186 -23.08 12.41 8.25
N LEU A 187 -24.30 12.35 8.78
CA LEU A 187 -24.80 13.31 9.76
C LEU A 187 -23.99 13.24 11.06
N THR A 188 -23.68 12.04 11.56
CA THR A 188 -22.84 11.91 12.77
C THR A 188 -21.42 12.42 12.56
N ILE A 189 -20.84 12.27 11.36
CA ILE A 189 -19.52 12.83 11.06
C ILE A 189 -19.60 14.36 10.94
N PHE A 190 -20.64 14.89 10.27
CA PHE A 190 -20.77 16.31 9.99
C PHE A 190 -21.16 17.14 11.22
N PHE A 191 -22.00 16.59 12.10
CA PHE A 191 -22.45 17.26 13.33
C PHE A 191 -21.70 16.82 14.60
N GLY A 192 -20.87 15.78 14.51
CA GLY A 192 -20.03 15.28 15.61
C GLY A 192 -18.58 15.80 15.61
N MET A 193 -18.23 16.67 14.66
CA MET A 193 -17.01 17.50 14.66
C MET A 193 -17.35 18.93 15.06
#